data_AF-A0A7X3AXX0-F1
#
_entry.id   AF-A0A7X3AXX0-F1
#
_cell.length_a   1.000
_cell.length_b   1.000
_cell.length_c   1.000
_cell.angle_alpha   90.00
_cell.angle_beta   90.00
_cell.angle_gamma   90.00
#
_symmetry.space_group_name_H-M   'P 1'
#
loop_
_entity.id
_entity.type
_entity.pdbx_description
1 polymer ?
#
loop_
_entity_poly.entity_id
_entity_poly.type
_entity_poly.pdbx_seq_one_letter_code
_entity_poly.pdbx_strand_id
1 'polypeptide(L)'
;MKETAEQSSKKVGQEFSQETSEQLAKYGDEVPKGLEEPIVIDDLSPQDIPTVKSGNFEEFFNRLTPEQLDEIWDNKHLRRKIERQLRAPGGMHEWHLVSRAPQFKRWGIQAEQIRDLRTAISDVKFVNPTGVHGGLGSTRAHNELLGIIDSSLDYETFVRRLNNWANYRLDGGIASLPEGLRSFGK
;
A
#
# COMPACT_ATOMS: atom_id res chain seq x y z
N MET A 1 -12.08 6.46 -64.80
CA MET A 1 -12.21 6.45 -63.32
C MET A 1 -10.97 5.80 -62.72
N LYS A 2 -9.86 6.53 -62.53
CA LYS A 2 -8.66 6.02 -61.82
C LYS A 2 -7.81 7.13 -61.18
N GLU A 3 -7.92 8.39 -61.64
CA GLU A 3 -7.11 9.49 -61.09
C GLU A 3 -7.60 10.10 -59.76
N THR A 4 -8.86 9.88 -59.36
CA THR A 4 -9.41 10.47 -58.12
C THR A 4 -9.09 9.70 -56.85
N ALA A 5 -8.69 8.43 -56.93
CA ALA A 5 -8.39 7.60 -55.76
C ALA A 5 -6.97 7.86 -55.21
N GLU A 6 -5.97 8.03 -56.08
CA GLU A 6 -4.57 8.21 -55.65
C GLU A 6 -4.29 9.55 -54.99
N GLN A 7 -5.00 10.62 -55.37
CA GLN A 7 -4.85 11.94 -54.74
C GLN A 7 -5.47 11.96 -53.33
N SER A 8 -6.56 11.22 -53.10
CA SER A 8 -7.17 11.11 -51.78
C SER A 8 -6.31 10.29 -50.82
N SER A 9 -5.68 9.21 -51.29
CA SER A 9 -4.82 8.37 -50.44
C SER A 9 -3.50 9.05 -50.05
N LYS A 10 -2.91 9.88 -50.93
CA LYS A 10 -1.68 10.63 -50.60
C LYS A 10 -1.94 11.74 -49.57
N LYS A 11 -3.10 12.41 -49.65
CA LYS A 11 -3.44 13.49 -48.72
C LYS A 11 -3.73 12.98 -47.30
N VAL A 12 -4.43 11.85 -47.18
CA VAL A 12 -4.70 11.18 -45.89
C VAL A 12 -3.42 10.66 -45.24
N GLY A 13 -2.47 10.13 -46.03
CA GLY A 13 -1.17 9.67 -45.51
C GLY A 13 -0.30 10.82 -44.96
N GLN A 14 -0.28 11.98 -45.61
CA GLN A 14 0.47 13.15 -45.13
C GLN A 14 -0.15 13.78 -43.88
N GLU A 15 -1.48 13.90 -43.80
CA GLU A 15 -2.16 14.44 -42.62
C GLU A 15 -2.00 13.49 -41.42
N PHE A 16 -2.10 12.17 -41.63
CA PHE A 16 -1.87 11.19 -40.55
C PHE A 16 -0.41 11.17 -40.07
N SER A 17 0.56 11.31 -40.97
CA SER A 17 1.98 11.42 -40.60
C SER A 17 2.31 12.75 -39.92
N GLN A 18 1.63 13.85 -40.24
CA GLN A 18 1.82 15.12 -39.54
C GLN A 18 1.18 15.12 -38.17
N GLU A 19 -0.06 14.61 -38.02
CA GLU A 19 -0.72 14.47 -36.71
C GLU A 19 0.04 13.54 -35.77
N THR A 20 0.58 12.41 -36.27
CA THR A 20 1.41 11.52 -35.43
C THR A 20 2.76 12.15 -35.09
N SER A 21 3.37 12.93 -35.99
CA SER A 21 4.62 13.64 -35.70
C SER A 21 4.42 14.80 -34.71
N GLU A 22 3.30 15.52 -34.82
CA GLU A 22 2.92 16.60 -33.89
C GLU A 22 2.49 16.05 -32.53
N GLN A 23 1.80 14.90 -32.48
CA GLN A 23 1.51 14.21 -31.22
C GLN A 23 2.79 13.68 -30.57
N LEU A 24 3.73 13.09 -31.33
CA LEU A 24 5.04 12.66 -30.81
C LEU A 24 5.91 13.85 -30.34
N ALA A 25 5.89 14.98 -31.06
CA ALA A 25 6.59 16.20 -30.63
C ALA A 25 5.97 16.84 -29.38
N LYS A 26 4.66 16.68 -29.16
CA LYS A 26 3.95 17.17 -27.97
C LYS A 26 4.20 16.31 -26.72
N TYR A 27 4.60 15.05 -26.89
CA TYR A 27 5.01 14.15 -25.80
C TYR A 27 6.53 13.99 -25.67
N GLY A 28 7.33 14.64 -26.53
CA GLY A 28 8.78 14.53 -26.54
C GLY A 28 9.53 15.36 -25.49
N ASP A 29 8.84 16.27 -24.81
CA ASP A 29 9.44 17.22 -23.85
C ASP A 29 8.85 17.16 -22.43
N GLU A 30 7.93 16.24 -22.15
CA GLU A 30 7.63 15.88 -20.76
C GLU A 30 8.63 14.83 -20.29
N VAL A 31 9.87 15.28 -20.06
CA VAL A 31 10.75 14.64 -19.10
C VAL A 31 9.95 14.55 -17.80
N PRO A 32 9.67 13.35 -17.24
CA PRO A 32 9.04 13.26 -15.94
C PRO A 32 9.86 14.12 -14.97
N LYS A 33 9.25 15.16 -14.42
CA LYS A 33 9.87 16.00 -13.39
C LYS A 33 10.34 15.08 -12.27
N GLY A 34 11.65 14.87 -12.20
CA GLY A 34 12.33 14.16 -11.12
C GLY A 34 12.13 12.65 -11.15
N LEU A 35 13.00 11.93 -11.87
CA LEU A 35 13.46 10.65 -11.33
C LEU A 35 14.21 11.00 -10.05
N GLU A 36 13.49 11.06 -8.93
CA GLU A 36 14.12 11.23 -7.62
C GLU A 36 15.17 10.14 -7.44
N GLU A 37 16.34 10.52 -6.96
CA GLU A 37 17.45 9.57 -6.83
C GLU A 37 17.00 8.36 -5.99
N PRO A 38 17.39 7.15 -6.40
CA PRO A 38 17.09 5.94 -5.65
C PRO A 38 17.65 6.08 -4.23
N ILE A 39 16.87 5.65 -3.24
CA ILE A 39 17.32 5.68 -1.84
C ILE A 39 18.52 4.74 -1.72
N VAL A 40 19.69 5.27 -1.37
CA VAL A 40 20.88 4.47 -1.06
C VAL A 40 20.75 3.96 0.38
N ILE A 41 20.84 2.64 0.57
CA ILE A 41 20.58 1.98 1.87
C ILE A 41 21.82 1.45 2.59
N ASP A 42 22.98 1.37 1.92
CA ASP A 42 24.21 0.72 2.39
C ASP A 42 24.74 1.26 3.75
N ASP A 43 24.41 2.50 4.11
CA ASP A 43 24.82 3.15 5.36
C ASP A 43 23.64 3.78 6.14
N LEU A 44 22.41 3.33 5.89
CA LEU A 44 21.23 3.92 6.51
C LEU A 44 21.25 3.76 8.03
N SER A 45 21.11 4.86 8.76
CA SER A 45 20.97 4.88 10.22
C SER A 45 19.52 5.20 10.65
N PRO A 46 19.13 4.89 11.91
CA PRO A 46 17.81 5.26 12.41
C PRO A 46 17.52 6.77 12.39
N GLN A 47 18.55 7.63 12.35
CA GLN A 47 18.44 9.07 12.28
C GLN A 47 18.01 9.55 10.89
N ASP A 48 18.43 8.83 9.85
CA ASP A 48 18.13 9.15 8.45
C ASP A 48 16.68 8.82 8.07
N ILE A 49 16.06 7.89 8.80
CA ILE A 49 14.63 7.58 8.60
C ILE A 49 13.79 8.76 9.15
N PRO A 50 13.02 9.47 8.31
CA PRO A 50 12.19 10.58 8.74
C PRO A 50 11.10 10.14 9.73
N THR A 51 10.43 11.13 10.33
CA THR A 51 9.34 10.87 11.27
C THR A 51 8.01 11.33 10.69
N VAL A 52 6.91 10.75 11.16
CA VAL A 52 5.57 11.26 10.78
C VAL A 52 5.43 12.74 11.13
N LYS A 53 6.02 13.18 12.24
CA LYS A 53 6.00 14.59 12.67
C LYS A 53 6.73 15.53 11.72
N SER A 54 7.72 15.05 10.97
CA SER A 54 8.42 15.87 9.98
C SER A 54 7.68 15.94 8.65
N GLY A 55 6.59 15.21 8.46
CA GLY A 55 5.79 15.20 7.21
C GLY A 55 6.39 14.38 6.06
N ASN A 56 7.60 13.84 6.23
CA ASN A 56 8.36 13.21 5.14
C ASN A 56 8.44 11.68 5.27
N PHE A 57 7.77 11.07 6.26
CA PHE A 57 7.88 9.63 6.48
C PHE A 57 7.20 8.81 5.40
N GLU A 58 6.00 9.23 5.02
CA GLU A 58 5.18 8.53 4.04
C GLU A 58 5.88 8.52 2.67
N GLU A 59 6.41 9.66 2.24
CA GLU A 59 7.21 9.78 1.02
C GLU A 59 8.42 8.83 1.04
N PHE A 60 9.20 8.84 2.12
CA PHE A 60 10.34 7.93 2.31
C PHE A 60 9.91 6.46 2.19
N PHE A 61 8.87 6.04 2.91
CA PHE A 61 8.41 4.65 2.88
C PHE A 61 7.87 4.27 1.50
N ASN A 62 7.12 5.16 0.85
CA ASN A 62 6.49 4.92 -0.44
C ASN A 62 7.52 4.81 -1.57
N ARG A 63 8.66 5.51 -1.47
CA ARG A 63 9.77 5.44 -2.43
C ARG A 63 10.63 4.18 -2.35
N LEU A 64 10.69 3.51 -1.20
CA LEU A 64 11.43 2.25 -1.09
C LEU A 64 10.88 1.22 -2.09
N THR A 65 11.75 0.43 -2.72
CA THR A 65 11.29 -0.80 -3.38
C THR A 65 11.02 -1.89 -2.34
N PRO A 66 10.29 -2.97 -2.69
CA PRO A 66 10.13 -4.11 -1.79
C PRO A 66 11.46 -4.71 -1.32
N GLU A 67 12.47 -4.78 -2.20
CA GLU A 67 13.80 -5.33 -1.92
C GLU A 67 14.57 -4.45 -0.95
N GLN A 68 14.53 -3.13 -1.15
CA GLN A 68 15.15 -2.18 -0.22
C GLN A 68 14.50 -2.26 1.16
N LEU A 69 13.16 -2.38 1.20
CA LEU A 69 12.47 -2.54 2.47
C LEU A 69 12.83 -3.86 3.15
N ASP A 70 12.99 -4.97 2.42
CA ASP A 70 13.44 -6.26 2.96
C ASP A 70 14.83 -6.13 3.62
N GLU A 71 15.78 -5.52 2.93
CA GLU A 71 17.14 -5.30 3.46
C GLU A 71 17.12 -4.43 4.72
N ILE A 72 16.34 -3.36 4.73
CA ILE A 72 16.12 -2.55 5.93
C ILE A 72 15.47 -3.38 7.05
N TRP A 73 14.59 -4.33 6.71
CA TRP A 73 13.84 -5.16 7.66
C TRP A 73 14.72 -6.14 8.44
N ASP A 74 15.82 -6.58 7.84
CA ASP A 74 16.83 -7.44 8.47
C ASP A 74 17.59 -6.70 9.59
N ASN A 75 17.74 -5.37 9.46
CA ASN A 75 18.28 -4.54 10.52
C ASN A 75 17.21 -4.21 11.58
N LYS A 76 17.32 -4.86 12.75
CA LYS A 76 16.39 -4.68 13.89
C LYS A 76 16.20 -3.23 14.33
N HIS A 77 17.23 -2.39 14.25
CA HIS A 77 17.15 -0.98 14.67
C HIS A 77 16.37 -0.13 13.67
N LEU A 78 16.64 -0.31 12.38
CA LEU A 78 15.94 0.38 11.31
C LEU A 78 14.48 -0.09 11.22
N ARG A 79 14.24 -1.40 11.25
CA ARG A 79 12.90 -1.98 11.33
C ARG A 79 12.08 -1.33 12.44
N ARG A 80 12.59 -1.33 13.69
CA ARG A 80 11.88 -0.72 14.83
C ARG A 80 11.57 0.76 14.61
N LYS A 81 12.46 1.50 13.93
CA LYS A 81 12.24 2.91 13.61
C LYS A 81 11.09 3.08 12.62
N ILE A 82 11.06 2.31 11.54
CA ILE A 82 9.97 2.30 10.55
C ILE A 82 8.66 1.85 11.18
N GLU A 83 8.66 0.74 11.91
CA GLU A 83 7.46 0.24 12.56
C GLU A 83 6.84 1.31 13.48
N ARG A 84 7.66 2.01 14.27
CA ARG A 84 7.18 3.10 15.12
C ARG A 84 6.52 4.23 14.32
N GLN A 85 7.02 4.54 13.12
CA GLN A 85 6.42 5.57 12.29
C GLN A 85 5.09 5.11 11.67
N LEU A 86 5.02 3.86 11.20
CA LEU A 86 3.77 3.27 10.71
C LEU A 86 2.68 3.18 11.79
N ARG A 87 3.06 2.93 13.05
CA ARG A 87 2.12 2.90 14.19
C ARG A 87 1.75 4.28 14.74
N ALA A 88 2.33 5.38 14.24
CA ALA A 88 2.03 6.71 14.75
C ALA A 88 0.73 7.28 14.15
N PRO A 89 -0.07 8.05 14.91
CA PRO A 89 -0.09 8.10 16.38
C PRO A 89 -0.58 6.76 16.97
N GLY A 90 -0.22 6.51 18.23
CA GLY A 90 -0.68 5.33 18.97
C GLY A 90 -2.17 5.39 19.33
N GLY A 91 -2.69 4.35 19.98
CA GLY A 91 -4.12 4.25 20.33
C GLY A 91 -4.99 3.59 19.24
N MET A 92 -4.35 3.07 18.18
CA MET A 92 -5.01 2.51 17.01
C MET A 92 -4.63 1.03 16.85
N HIS A 93 -5.60 0.18 16.55
CA HIS A 93 -5.40 -1.21 16.16
C HIS A 93 -5.06 -1.28 14.67
N GLU A 94 -3.98 -1.99 14.35
CA GLU A 94 -3.50 -2.15 12.98
C GLU A 94 -4.09 -3.41 12.33
N TRP A 95 -4.91 -3.26 11.28
CA TRP A 95 -5.37 -4.40 10.46
C TRP A 95 -4.32 -4.84 9.45
N HIS A 96 -3.57 -3.88 8.91
CA HIS A 96 -2.28 -4.12 8.25
C HIS A 96 -1.20 -4.23 9.31
N LEU A 97 -1.02 -5.42 9.89
CA LEU A 97 -0.07 -5.62 10.98
C LEU A 97 1.33 -5.13 10.57
N VAL A 98 1.82 -4.10 11.25
CA VAL A 98 3.06 -3.39 10.89
C VAL A 98 4.29 -4.31 10.87
N SER A 99 4.26 -5.43 11.61
CA SER A 99 5.31 -6.47 11.56
C SER A 99 5.43 -7.19 10.21
N ARG A 100 4.47 -6.98 9.30
CA ARG A 100 4.42 -7.50 7.93
C ARG A 100 4.45 -6.41 6.87
N ALA A 101 4.93 -5.20 7.20
CA ALA A 101 5.06 -4.12 6.23
C ALA A 101 5.75 -4.52 4.90
N PRO A 102 6.79 -5.39 4.87
CA PRO A 102 7.36 -5.85 3.60
C PRO A 102 6.38 -6.59 2.69
N GLN A 103 5.48 -7.41 3.26
CA GLN A 103 4.45 -8.09 2.48
C GLN A 103 3.44 -7.10 1.89
N PHE A 104 3.02 -6.12 2.70
CA PHE A 104 2.13 -5.06 2.23
C PHE A 104 2.79 -4.20 1.15
N LYS A 105 4.10 -3.97 1.26
CA LYS A 105 4.87 -3.26 0.25
C LYS A 105 4.91 -4.00 -1.09
N ARG A 106 5.10 -5.33 -1.08
CA ARG A 106 5.00 -6.18 -2.28
C ARG A 106 3.61 -6.13 -2.93
N TRP A 107 2.58 -5.93 -2.13
CA TRP A 107 1.21 -5.74 -2.61
C TRP A 107 0.89 -4.30 -3.02
N GLY A 108 1.88 -3.39 -3.01
CA GLY A 108 1.70 -2.01 -3.44
C GLY A 108 0.96 -1.13 -2.43
N ILE A 109 0.91 -1.52 -1.16
CA ILE A 109 0.23 -0.75 -0.11
C ILE A 109 1.15 0.36 0.42
N GLN A 110 0.62 1.57 0.42
CA GLN A 110 1.31 2.78 0.84
C GLN A 110 1.22 3.01 2.36
N ALA A 111 2.12 3.83 2.91
CA ALA A 111 2.19 4.13 4.34
C ALA A 111 0.88 4.71 4.90
N GLU A 112 0.23 5.57 4.12
CA GLU A 112 -1.06 6.19 4.42
C GLU A 112 -2.15 5.13 4.58
N GLN A 113 -2.22 4.17 3.66
CA GLN A 113 -3.22 3.10 3.74
C GLN A 113 -3.05 2.24 5.00
N ILE A 114 -1.81 1.90 5.37
CA ILE A 114 -1.51 1.17 6.61
C ILE A 114 -2.02 1.94 7.84
N ARG A 115 -1.92 3.27 7.82
CA ARG A 115 -2.31 4.13 8.93
C ARG A 115 -3.78 4.49 8.96
N ASP A 116 -4.39 4.73 7.82
CA ASP A 116 -5.75 5.24 7.72
C ASP A 116 -6.76 4.10 7.86
N LEU A 117 -6.35 2.88 7.46
CA LEU A 117 -7.13 1.66 7.64
C LEU A 117 -6.85 1.01 8.99
N ARG A 118 -6.91 1.81 10.05
CA ARG A 118 -6.85 1.39 11.45
C ARG A 118 -8.16 1.71 12.16
N THR A 119 -8.40 1.06 13.29
CA THR A 119 -9.55 1.35 14.16
C THR A 119 -9.05 1.80 15.52
N ALA A 120 -9.73 2.73 16.19
CA ALA A 120 -9.37 3.09 17.56
C ALA A 120 -9.43 1.84 18.47
N ILE A 121 -8.43 1.67 19.32
CA ILE A 121 -8.33 0.49 20.20
C ILE A 121 -9.59 0.32 21.08
N SER A 122 -10.18 1.44 21.52
CA SER A 122 -11.42 1.46 22.31
C SER A 122 -12.61 0.82 21.61
N ASP A 123 -12.59 0.83 20.28
CA ASP A 123 -13.72 0.41 19.44
C ASP A 123 -13.54 -1.02 18.94
N VAL A 124 -12.38 -1.64 19.19
CA VAL A 124 -12.10 -3.03 18.81
C VAL A 124 -12.48 -3.97 19.94
N LYS A 125 -13.56 -4.72 19.71
CA LYS A 125 -14.04 -5.79 20.58
C LYS A 125 -13.97 -7.13 19.85
N PHE A 126 -13.23 -8.06 20.43
CA PHE A 126 -13.11 -9.42 19.91
C PHE A 126 -14.18 -10.32 20.52
N VAL A 127 -14.68 -11.25 19.72
CA VAL A 127 -15.60 -12.34 20.12
C VAL A 127 -15.00 -13.69 19.71
N ASN A 128 -15.24 -14.75 20.47
CA ASN A 128 -14.74 -16.12 20.20
C ASN A 128 -13.22 -16.33 20.28
N PRO A 129 -12.55 -16.11 21.44
CA PRO A 129 -13.12 -15.73 22.72
C PRO A 129 -13.32 -14.22 22.85
N THR A 130 -14.21 -13.82 23.76
CA THR A 130 -14.43 -12.41 24.09
C THR A 130 -13.14 -11.77 24.60
N GLY A 131 -12.82 -10.57 24.13
CA GLY A 131 -11.67 -9.82 24.59
C GLY A 131 -11.62 -8.40 24.04
N VAL A 132 -10.79 -7.58 24.66
CA VAL A 132 -10.42 -6.26 24.16
C VAL A 132 -8.96 -6.28 23.72
N HIS A 133 -8.55 -5.23 23.02
CA HIS A 133 -7.14 -5.04 22.65
C HIS A 133 -6.20 -5.17 23.87
N GLY A 134 -5.05 -5.81 23.67
CA GLY A 134 -4.06 -6.07 24.74
C GLY A 134 -4.39 -7.22 25.68
N GLY A 135 -5.61 -7.79 25.63
CA GLY A 135 -5.99 -8.98 26.41
C GLY A 135 -5.73 -10.32 25.69
N LEU A 136 -6.05 -11.45 26.34
CA LEU A 136 -5.89 -12.79 25.76
C LEU A 136 -6.59 -12.97 24.39
N GLY A 137 -7.81 -12.42 24.25
CA GLY A 137 -8.54 -12.43 22.98
C GLY A 137 -7.82 -11.69 21.85
N SER A 138 -7.02 -10.66 22.19
CA SER A 138 -6.19 -9.90 21.27
C SER A 138 -5.02 -10.73 20.76
N THR A 139 -4.30 -11.47 21.61
CA THR A 139 -3.17 -12.31 21.17
C THR A 139 -3.61 -13.34 20.14
N ARG A 140 -4.75 -14.02 20.38
CA ARG A 140 -5.30 -14.96 19.41
C ARG A 140 -5.67 -14.28 18.09
N ALA A 141 -6.34 -13.12 18.15
CA ALA A 141 -6.70 -12.35 16.97
C ALA A 141 -5.46 -11.98 16.13
N HIS A 142 -4.38 -11.51 16.77
CA HIS A 142 -3.14 -11.16 16.07
C HIS A 142 -2.52 -12.37 15.36
N ASN A 143 -2.45 -13.53 16.02
CA ASN A 143 -1.89 -14.74 15.41
C ASN A 143 -2.71 -15.21 14.20
N GLU A 144 -4.04 -15.12 14.28
CA GLU A 144 -4.93 -15.45 13.16
C GLU A 144 -4.75 -14.46 11.99
N LEU A 145 -4.66 -13.16 12.27
CA LEU A 145 -4.40 -12.13 11.26
C LEU A 145 -3.04 -12.32 10.59
N LEU A 146 -1.98 -12.62 11.35
CA LEU A 146 -0.67 -12.98 10.79
C LEU A 146 -0.80 -14.16 9.83
N GLY A 147 -1.53 -15.21 10.20
CA GLY A 147 -1.78 -16.35 9.33
C GLY A 147 -2.52 -15.97 8.04
N ILE A 148 -3.49 -15.06 8.10
CA ILE A 148 -4.20 -14.56 6.91
C ILE A 148 -3.25 -13.79 6.00
N ILE A 149 -2.42 -12.90 6.55
CA ILE A 149 -1.44 -12.12 5.77
C ILE A 149 -0.44 -13.06 5.11
N ASP A 150 0.20 -13.93 5.89
CA ASP A 150 1.32 -14.77 5.45
C ASP A 150 0.91 -15.85 4.44
N SER A 151 -0.38 -16.18 4.35
CA SER A 151 -0.90 -17.20 3.41
C SER A 151 -1.78 -16.63 2.29
N SER A 152 -1.93 -15.31 2.18
CA SER A 152 -2.69 -14.69 1.07
C SER A 152 -1.76 -14.45 -0.11
N LEU A 153 -2.26 -14.70 -1.32
CA LEU A 153 -1.47 -14.54 -2.55
C LEU A 153 -1.30 -13.06 -2.92
N ASP A 154 -2.37 -12.29 -2.73
CA ASP A 154 -2.46 -10.87 -3.08
C ASP A 154 -3.31 -10.12 -2.04
N TYR A 155 -3.34 -8.79 -2.18
CA TYR A 155 -4.08 -7.93 -1.28
C TYR A 155 -5.60 -8.18 -1.31
N GLU A 156 -6.15 -8.48 -2.49
CA GLU A 156 -7.58 -8.77 -2.63
C GLU A 156 -7.97 -10.02 -1.82
N THR A 157 -7.17 -11.06 -1.91
CA THR A 157 -7.33 -12.29 -1.13
C THR A 157 -7.20 -12.02 0.36
N PHE A 158 -6.22 -11.20 0.78
CA PHE A 158 -6.09 -10.76 2.16
C PHE A 158 -7.36 -10.06 2.65
N VAL A 159 -7.86 -9.04 1.92
CA VAL A 159 -9.06 -8.28 2.30
C VAL A 159 -10.27 -9.20 2.39
N ARG A 160 -10.50 -10.07 1.41
CA ARG A 160 -11.61 -11.03 1.43
C ARG A 160 -11.56 -11.95 2.66
N ARG A 161 -10.38 -12.50 2.96
CA ARG A 161 -10.19 -13.39 4.13
C ARG A 161 -10.31 -12.64 5.45
N LEU A 162 -9.83 -11.39 5.52
CA LEU A 162 -10.02 -10.50 6.66
C LEU A 162 -11.51 -10.26 6.94
N ASN A 163 -12.33 -10.02 5.91
CA ASN A 163 -13.77 -9.82 6.06
C ASN A 163 -14.48 -11.08 6.60
N ASN A 164 -14.12 -12.26 6.09
CA ASN A 164 -14.64 -13.53 6.61
C ASN A 164 -14.24 -13.75 8.07
N TRP A 165 -12.98 -13.46 8.41
CA TRP A 165 -12.47 -13.52 9.78
C TRP A 165 -13.19 -12.52 10.70
N ALA A 166 -13.46 -11.30 10.22
CA ALA A 166 -14.13 -10.26 10.99
C ALA A 166 -15.54 -10.67 11.41
N ASN A 167 -16.32 -11.29 10.52
CA ASN A 167 -17.64 -11.83 10.86
C ASN A 167 -17.61 -12.85 12.01
N TYR A 168 -16.51 -13.58 12.18
CA TYR A 168 -16.35 -14.56 13.25
C TYR A 168 -15.74 -13.97 14.53
N ARG A 169 -14.91 -12.92 14.41
CA ARG A 169 -14.03 -12.46 15.51
C ARG A 169 -14.30 -11.05 16.00
N LEU A 170 -15.06 -10.23 15.29
CA LEU A 170 -15.38 -8.87 15.73
C LEU A 170 -16.84 -8.75 16.14
N ASP A 171 -17.07 -8.09 17.27
CA ASP A 171 -18.40 -7.57 17.61
C ASP A 171 -18.80 -6.55 16.54
N GLY A 172 -19.92 -6.77 15.84
CA GLY A 172 -20.33 -6.00 14.65
C GLY A 172 -19.79 -6.52 13.30
N GLY A 173 -18.99 -7.59 13.30
CA GLY A 173 -18.53 -8.26 12.08
C GLY A 173 -17.74 -7.35 11.14
N ILE A 174 -18.01 -7.45 9.83
CA ILE A 174 -17.37 -6.59 8.81
C ILE A 174 -17.57 -5.09 9.07
N ALA A 175 -18.72 -4.69 9.64
CA ALA A 175 -19.00 -3.27 9.88
C ALA A 175 -18.00 -2.61 10.85
N SER A 176 -17.32 -3.41 11.67
CA SER A 176 -16.30 -2.96 12.63
C SER A 176 -14.91 -2.77 12.00
N LEU A 177 -14.72 -3.16 10.74
CA LEU A 177 -13.55 -2.78 9.95
C LEU A 177 -13.69 -1.34 9.42
N PRO A 178 -12.58 -0.64 9.14
CA PRO A 178 -12.62 0.65 8.44
C PRO A 178 -13.15 0.46 7.02
N GLU A 179 -13.81 1.49 6.46
CA GLU A 179 -14.55 1.40 5.19
C GLU A 179 -13.72 0.85 4.03
N GLY A 180 -12.46 1.28 3.88
CA GLY A 180 -11.57 0.78 2.82
C GLY A 180 -11.14 -0.68 2.96
N LEU A 181 -11.49 -1.35 4.06
CA LEU A 181 -11.30 -2.80 4.26
C LEU A 181 -12.61 -3.59 4.22
N ARG A 182 -13.76 -2.95 4.02
CA ARG A 182 -15.05 -3.65 3.95
C ARG A 182 -15.27 -4.20 2.54
N SER A 183 -15.55 -5.49 2.47
CA SER A 183 -16.04 -6.15 1.26
C SER A 183 -17.40 -6.75 1.56
N PHE A 184 -18.45 -6.04 1.13
CA PHE A 184 -19.81 -6.59 1.12
C PHE A 184 -19.90 -7.45 -0.13
N GLY A 185 -19.93 -8.78 0.04
CA GLY A 185 -19.78 -9.77 -1.03
C GLY A 185 -20.35 -9.33 -2.37
N LYS A 186 -19.45 -9.20 -3.36
CA LYS A 186 -19.80 -9.21 -4.78
C LYS A 186 -19.91 -10.64 -5.26
#